data_AF-A0A444DVS1-F1
#
_entry.id   AF-A0A444DVS1-F1
#
_cell.length_a   1.000
_cell.length_b   1.000
_cell.length_c   1.000
_cell.angle_alpha   90.00
_cell.angle_beta   90.00
_cell.angle_gamma   90.00
#
_symmetry.space_group_name_H-M   'P 1'
#
loop_
_entity.id
_entity.type
_entity.pdbx_description
1 polymer ?
#
loop_
_entity_poly.entity_id
_entity_poly.type
_entity_poly.pdbx_seq_one_letter_code
_entity_poly.pdbx_strand_id
1 'polypeptide(L)'
;MAVTATAKGITSKQLLIGTIGDQVLALDKRFLDPRRSVNPTQSEKEEGIIPLTDSLPIVPQSFVTHALQVEGLRGIVTTPAKLESTSLVFSYGVDLFFTRIAPSRTYDSLTEDFSYALLLLTIVALVAALLVTWALSEKKELREKWR
;
A
#
# COMPACT_ATOMS: atom_id res chain seq x y z
N MET A 1 0.52 6.00 22.43
CA MET A 1 0.15 5.02 21.39
C MET A 1 -1.12 5.50 20.69
N ALA A 2 -1.29 5.19 19.41
CA ALA A 2 -2.48 5.54 18.62
C ALA A 2 -2.75 4.47 17.54
N VAL A 3 -3.90 4.53 16.87
CA VAL A 3 -4.26 3.59 15.78
C VAL A 3 -4.55 4.38 14.52
N THR A 4 -4.21 3.83 13.35
CA THR A 4 -4.54 4.46 12.08
C THR A 4 -6.06 4.54 11.83
N ALA A 5 -6.50 5.67 11.30
CA ALA A 5 -7.90 5.94 11.03
C ALA A 5 -8.08 6.44 9.59
N THR A 6 -9.03 5.87 8.89
CA THR A 6 -9.43 6.23 7.52
C THR A 6 -10.94 6.45 7.47
N ALA A 7 -11.42 7.13 6.44
CA ALA A 7 -12.79 7.62 6.38
C ALA A 7 -13.84 6.48 6.46
N LYS A 8 -13.57 5.36 5.78
CA LYS A 8 -14.45 4.18 5.74
C LYS A 8 -13.94 3.02 6.60
N GLY A 9 -12.70 3.08 7.07
CA GLY A 9 -12.08 2.01 7.85
C GLY A 9 -11.86 0.71 7.07
N ILE A 10 -11.73 0.79 5.75
CA ILE A 10 -11.56 -0.38 4.87
C ILE A 10 -10.11 -0.86 4.86
N THR A 11 -9.14 0.08 4.86
CA THR A 11 -7.72 -0.28 4.88
C THR A 11 -7.34 -0.99 6.18
N SER A 12 -6.29 -1.82 6.12
CA SER A 12 -5.73 -2.47 7.30
C SER A 12 -5.34 -1.44 8.37
N LYS A 13 -5.52 -1.81 9.63
CA LYS A 13 -5.16 -0.93 10.75
C LYS A 13 -3.74 -1.22 11.21
N GLN A 14 -3.00 -0.17 11.52
CA GLN A 14 -1.71 -0.24 12.16
C GLN A 14 -1.78 0.42 13.54
N LEU A 15 -1.10 -0.18 14.50
CA LEU A 15 -0.87 0.38 15.81
C LEU A 15 0.41 1.22 15.76
N LEU A 16 0.31 2.49 16.12
CA LEU A 16 1.42 3.43 16.20
C LEU A 16 1.93 3.48 17.65
N ILE A 17 3.16 3.03 17.82
CA ILE A 17 3.82 2.89 19.12
C ILE A 17 4.97 3.89 19.18
N GLY A 18 4.95 4.76 20.19
CA GLY A 18 6.11 5.58 20.51
C GLY A 18 7.14 4.74 21.26
N THR A 19 8.36 4.68 20.75
CA THR A 19 9.46 3.94 21.40
C THR A 19 10.17 4.82 22.42
N ILE A 20 10.99 4.21 23.29
CA ILE A 20 11.85 4.93 24.23
C ILE A 20 12.93 5.79 23.55
N GLY A 21 13.19 5.55 22.26
CA GLY A 21 14.12 6.35 21.46
C GLY A 21 13.43 7.49 20.72
N ASP A 22 12.23 7.91 21.16
CA ASP A 22 11.47 9.01 20.58
C ASP A 22 11.14 8.83 19.08
N GLN A 23 11.00 7.57 18.64
CA GLN A 23 10.57 7.23 17.29
C GLN A 23 9.18 6.62 17.29
N VAL A 24 8.50 6.68 16.15
CA VAL A 24 7.17 6.07 15.99
C VAL A 24 7.27 4.82 15.14
N LEU A 25 6.96 3.68 15.73
CA LEU A 25 6.87 2.38 15.09
C LEU A 25 5.43 2.08 14.66
N ALA A 26 5.22 1.70 13.40
CA ALA A 26 3.95 1.17 12.92
C ALA A 26 3.95 -0.36 12.94
N LEU A 27 3.11 -0.95 13.79
CA LEU A 27 2.91 -2.39 13.86
C LEU A 27 1.58 -2.77 13.20
N ASP A 28 1.58 -3.75 12.31
CA ASP A 28 0.33 -4.27 11.72
C ASP A 28 -0.53 -4.94 12.80
N LYS A 29 -1.81 -4.60 12.87
CA LYS A 29 -2.79 -5.20 13.78
C LYS A 29 -2.82 -6.73 13.66
N ARG A 30 -2.48 -7.31 12.50
CA ARG A 30 -2.43 -8.77 12.28
C ARG A 30 -1.48 -9.48 13.25
N PHE A 31 -0.44 -8.81 13.75
CA PHE A 31 0.42 -9.37 14.80
C PHE A 31 -0.25 -9.39 16.18
N LEU A 32 -1.37 -8.71 16.37
CA LEU A 32 -2.11 -8.66 17.62
C LEU A 32 -3.48 -9.38 17.51
N ASP A 33 -3.62 -10.31 16.56
CA ASP A 33 -4.81 -11.15 16.44
C ASP A 33 -4.79 -12.25 17.54
N PRO A 34 -5.80 -12.32 18.43
CA PRO A 34 -5.87 -13.35 19.48
C PRO A 34 -6.08 -14.77 18.94
N ARG A 35 -6.48 -14.93 17.66
CA ARG A 35 -6.67 -16.25 17.03
C ARG A 35 -5.35 -16.90 16.61
N ARG A 36 -4.22 -16.21 16.74
CA ARG A 36 -2.91 -16.75 16.37
C ARG A 36 -2.52 -17.91 17.28
N SER A 37 -2.27 -19.06 16.69
CA SER A 37 -1.74 -20.25 17.37
C SER A 37 -0.33 -20.58 16.86
N VAL A 38 0.45 -21.33 17.64
CA VAL A 38 1.82 -21.74 17.26
C VAL A 38 1.78 -22.68 16.05
N ASN A 39 0.79 -23.57 16.01
CA ASN A 39 0.57 -24.52 14.91
C ASN A 39 -0.82 -24.28 14.30
N PRO A 40 -0.97 -23.33 13.36
CA PRO A 40 -2.25 -23.02 12.75
C PRO A 40 -2.77 -24.19 11.90
N THR A 41 -4.08 -24.39 11.96
CA THR A 41 -4.82 -25.36 11.15
C THR A 41 -4.80 -24.96 9.66
N GLN A 42 -5.19 -25.88 8.77
CA GLN A 42 -5.26 -25.61 7.32
C GLN A 42 -6.17 -24.40 7.02
N SER A 43 -7.35 -24.36 7.63
CA SER A 43 -8.32 -23.28 7.45
C SER A 43 -7.78 -21.92 7.94
N GLU A 44 -7.07 -21.89 9.08
CA GLU A 44 -6.45 -20.66 9.59
C GLU A 44 -5.33 -20.14 8.68
N LYS A 45 -4.59 -21.06 8.03
CA LYS A 45 -3.58 -20.69 7.03
C LYS A 45 -4.21 -20.11 5.76
N GLU A 46 -5.35 -20.64 5.34
CA GLU A 46 -6.13 -20.13 4.20
C GLU A 46 -6.67 -18.72 4.45
N GLU A 47 -7.04 -18.39 5.69
CA GLU A 47 -7.39 -17.03 6.12
C GLU A 47 -6.18 -16.07 6.20
N GLY A 48 -4.96 -16.59 6.08
CA GLY A 48 -3.72 -15.81 6.19
C GLY A 48 -3.39 -15.40 7.62
N ILE A 49 -3.77 -16.20 8.63
CA ILE A 49 -3.37 -15.96 10.02
C ILE A 49 -1.86 -16.17 10.16
N ILE A 50 -1.19 -15.18 10.74
CA ILE A 50 0.24 -15.24 10.99
C ILE A 50 0.47 -16.17 12.19
N PRO A 51 1.31 -17.23 12.08
CA PRO A 51 1.62 -18.11 13.20
C PRO A 51 2.07 -17.33 14.42
N LEU A 52 1.68 -17.76 15.62
CA LEU A 52 2.09 -17.12 16.86
C LEU A 52 3.61 -17.26 17.04
N THR A 53 4.26 -16.16 17.42
CA THR A 53 5.69 -16.07 17.69
C THR A 53 5.90 -15.45 19.06
N ASP A 54 6.96 -15.85 19.76
CA ASP A 54 7.27 -15.36 21.12
C ASP A 54 7.69 -13.89 21.15
N SER A 55 8.05 -13.33 19.99
CA SER A 55 8.44 -11.93 19.84
C SER A 55 7.72 -11.26 18.68
N LEU A 56 7.58 -9.94 18.80
CA LEU A 56 7.09 -9.07 17.73
C LEU A 56 8.28 -8.57 16.90
N PRO A 57 8.25 -8.69 15.57
CA PRO A 57 9.33 -8.22 14.74
C PRO A 57 9.37 -6.69 14.72
N ILE A 58 10.51 -6.12 15.12
CA ILE A 58 10.80 -4.70 14.93
C ILE A 58 11.64 -4.56 13.67
N VAL A 59 10.99 -4.19 12.57
CA VAL A 59 11.65 -3.99 11.28
C VAL A 59 12.01 -2.51 11.15
N PRO A 60 13.25 -2.15 10.79
CA PRO A 60 13.64 -0.75 10.63
C PRO A 60 12.76 0.03 9.62
N GLN A 61 12.22 -0.64 8.61
CA GLN A 61 11.31 -0.05 7.62
C GLN A 61 9.93 0.30 8.18
N SER A 62 9.56 -0.23 9.35
CA SER A 62 8.28 0.05 10.00
C SER A 62 8.29 1.34 10.83
N PHE A 63 9.44 2.01 10.95
CA PHE A 63 9.51 3.31 11.61
C PHE A 63 8.95 4.41 10.72
N VAL A 64 7.86 5.02 11.18
CA VAL A 64 7.14 6.10 10.51
C VAL A 64 7.96 7.39 10.46
N THR A 65 8.82 7.60 11.46
CA THR A 65 9.72 8.75 11.53
C THR A 65 11.01 8.55 10.72
N HIS A 66 11.23 7.37 10.11
CA HIS A 66 12.43 7.01 9.37
C HIS A 66 13.72 7.33 10.16
N ALA A 67 14.51 8.31 9.71
CA ALA A 67 15.75 8.74 10.33
C ALA A 67 15.57 9.85 11.37
N LEU A 68 14.36 10.38 11.53
CA LEU A 68 14.04 11.47 12.45
C LEU A 68 13.57 10.91 13.79
N GLN A 69 13.88 11.66 14.85
CA GLN A 69 13.40 11.45 16.22
C GLN A 69 12.52 12.65 16.59
N VAL A 70 11.46 12.39 17.36
CA VAL A 70 10.53 13.42 17.86
C VAL A 70 10.81 13.57 19.34
N GLU A 71 11.81 14.39 19.67
CA GLU A 71 12.33 14.51 21.03
C GLU A 71 11.21 14.75 22.06
N GLY A 72 11.25 13.98 23.14
CA GLY A 72 10.23 14.01 24.19
C GLY A 72 8.83 13.69 23.66
N LEU A 73 8.66 12.59 22.92
CA LEU A 73 7.41 12.19 22.30
C LEU A 73 6.30 12.03 23.36
N ARG A 74 5.30 12.92 23.32
CA ARG A 74 4.17 12.93 24.27
C ARG A 74 2.94 12.24 23.73
N GLY A 75 2.69 12.37 22.44
CA GLY A 75 1.45 11.87 21.84
C GLY A 75 1.54 11.69 20.34
N ILE A 76 0.61 10.88 19.83
CA ILE A 76 0.42 10.60 18.41
C ILE A 76 -1.06 10.75 18.15
N VAL A 77 -1.41 11.54 17.14
CA VAL A 77 -2.77 11.77 16.66
C VAL A 77 -2.84 11.29 15.23
N THR A 78 -3.93 10.60 14.91
CA THR A 78 -4.23 10.13 13.57
C THR A 78 -5.53 10.75 13.09
N THR A 79 -5.57 11.14 11.82
CA THR A 79 -6.80 11.63 11.18
C THR A 79 -6.93 11.05 9.78
N PRO A 80 -8.16 10.71 9.35
CA PRO A 80 -8.39 10.22 8.00
C PRO A 80 -7.99 11.26 6.95
N ALA A 81 -7.35 10.80 5.87
CA ALA A 81 -7.16 11.60 4.67
C ALA A 81 -8.38 11.50 3.75
N LYS A 82 -8.38 12.25 2.65
CA LYS A 82 -9.40 12.14 1.60
C LYS A 82 -9.34 10.80 0.86
N LEU A 83 -8.14 10.28 0.66
CA LEU A 83 -7.91 8.95 0.09
C LEU A 83 -8.08 7.90 1.20
N GLU A 84 -8.80 6.83 0.89
CA GLU A 84 -9.12 5.78 1.86
C GLU A 84 -7.89 4.93 2.19
N SER A 85 -6.92 4.84 1.27
CA SER A 85 -5.65 4.14 1.53
C SER A 85 -4.73 4.88 2.50
N THR A 86 -5.01 6.15 2.81
CA THR A 86 -4.07 7.06 3.48
C THR A 86 -4.60 7.55 4.82
N SER A 87 -3.75 7.50 5.85
CA SER A 87 -3.98 8.10 7.16
C SER A 87 -2.93 9.20 7.39
N LEU A 88 -3.36 10.35 7.91
CA LEU A 88 -2.45 11.39 8.35
C LEU A 88 -2.03 11.09 9.79
N VAL A 89 -0.74 11.24 10.10
CA VAL A 89 -0.15 10.97 11.41
C VAL A 89 0.58 12.22 11.87
N PHE A 90 0.20 12.69 13.05
CA PHE A 90 0.82 13.82 13.71
C PHE A 90 1.37 13.38 15.07
N SER A 91 2.68 13.41 15.21
CA SER A 91 3.39 13.07 16.45
C SER A 91 3.92 14.34 17.07
N TYR A 92 3.70 14.51 18.37
CA TYR A 92 4.08 15.74 19.07
C TYR A 92 4.76 15.45 20.41
N GLY A 93 5.75 16.29 20.73
CA GLY A 93 6.57 16.23 21.92
C GLY A 93 7.17 17.60 22.24
N VAL A 94 8.49 17.66 22.38
CA VAL A 94 9.27 18.90 22.23
C VAL A 94 9.27 19.30 20.75
N ASP A 95 9.46 18.31 19.88
CA ASP A 95 9.38 18.49 18.43
C ASP A 95 8.01 18.10 17.88
N LEU A 96 7.72 18.60 16.68
CA LEU A 96 6.50 18.31 15.93
C LEU A 96 6.86 17.56 14.65
N PHE A 97 6.19 16.44 14.40
CA PHE A 97 6.39 15.64 13.21
C PHE A 97 5.06 15.27 12.57
N PHE A 98 4.97 15.47 11.26
CA PHE A 98 3.79 15.18 10.47
C PHE A 98 4.15 14.33 9.27
N THR A 99 3.40 13.26 9.05
CA THR A 99 3.56 12.42 7.87
C THR A 99 2.25 11.76 7.46
N ARG A 100 2.27 11.14 6.29
CA ARG A 100 1.15 10.36 5.74
C ARG A 100 1.61 8.91 5.63
N ILE A 101 0.74 8.00 6.04
CA ILE A 101 1.03 6.56 5.96
C ILE A 101 -0.09 5.85 5.20
N ALA A 102 0.27 4.79 4.49
CA ALA A 102 -0.66 3.94 3.75
C ALA A 102 -0.54 2.48 4.22
N PRO A 103 -1.33 2.05 5.23
CA PRO A 103 -1.20 0.72 5.84
C PRO A 103 -1.28 -0.45 4.86
N SER A 104 -2.16 -0.35 3.85
CA SER A 104 -2.32 -1.38 2.80
C SER A 104 -1.69 -0.98 1.47
N ARG A 105 -0.72 -0.04 1.47
CA ARG A 105 -0.24 0.68 0.28
C ARG A 105 -1.34 1.52 -0.39
N THR A 106 -0.94 2.39 -1.31
CA THR A 106 -1.83 3.30 -2.03
C THR A 106 -2.56 2.56 -3.16
N TYR A 107 -3.68 1.91 -2.83
CA TYR A 107 -4.51 1.18 -3.81
C TYR A 107 -5.54 2.04 -4.54
N ASP A 108 -5.77 3.28 -4.08
CA ASP A 108 -6.71 4.25 -4.65
C ASP A 108 -5.99 5.40 -5.37
N SER A 109 -4.69 5.25 -5.62
CA SER A 109 -3.86 6.16 -6.42
C SER A 109 -2.99 5.36 -7.36
N LEU A 110 -2.64 5.95 -8.50
CA LEU A 110 -1.61 5.40 -9.37
C LEU A 110 -0.26 5.47 -8.65
N THR A 111 0.59 4.47 -8.87
CA THR A 111 1.95 4.44 -8.34
C THR A 111 2.81 5.49 -9.04
N GLU A 112 3.76 6.08 -8.31
CA GLU A 112 4.71 7.03 -8.87
C GLU A 112 5.59 6.39 -9.96
N ASP A 113 5.86 5.10 -9.85
CA ASP A 113 6.66 4.32 -10.82
C ASP A 113 5.89 3.90 -12.09
N PHE A 114 4.65 4.38 -12.29
CA PHE A 114 3.85 3.98 -13.44
C PHE A 114 4.41 4.55 -14.75
N SER A 115 4.76 3.68 -15.71
CA SER A 115 5.33 4.09 -17.00
C SER A 115 4.24 4.53 -18.00
N TYR A 116 3.88 5.80 -17.94
CA TYR A 116 2.97 6.43 -18.91
C TYR A 116 3.50 6.36 -20.35
N ALA A 117 4.83 6.46 -20.52
CA ALA A 117 5.47 6.40 -21.84
C ALA A 117 5.27 5.04 -22.51
N LEU A 118 5.47 3.94 -21.75
CA LEU A 118 5.24 2.59 -22.27
C LEU A 118 3.77 2.37 -22.63
N LEU A 119 2.84 2.81 -21.77
CA LEU A 119 1.41 2.74 -22.05
C LEU A 119 1.05 3.46 -23.36
N LEU A 120 1.57 4.68 -23.56
CA LEU A 120 1.26 5.45 -24.75
C LEU A 120 1.86 4.80 -26.01
N LEU A 121 3.09 4.29 -25.92
CA LEU A 121 3.75 3.59 -27.02
C LEU A 121 2.97 2.33 -27.44
N THR A 122 2.51 1.52 -26.49
CA THR A 122 1.74 0.30 -26.81
C THR A 122 0.41 0.65 -27.47
N ILE A 123 -0.29 1.69 -27.03
CA ILE A 123 -1.51 2.18 -27.68
C ILE A 123 -1.23 2.57 -29.14
N VAL A 124 -0.19 3.38 -29.38
CA VAL A 124 0.17 3.81 -30.74
C VAL A 124 0.55 2.61 -31.62
N ALA A 125 1.35 1.68 -31.10
CA ALA A 125 1.74 0.48 -31.81
C ALA A 125 0.53 -0.41 -32.18
N LEU A 126 -0.43 -0.57 -31.27
CA LEU A 126 -1.67 -1.32 -31.52
C LEU A 126 -2.54 -0.64 -32.57
N VAL A 127 -2.69 0.68 -32.53
CA VAL A 127 -3.45 1.44 -33.54
C VAL A 127 -2.80 1.32 -34.92
N ALA A 128 -1.48 1.45 -35.01
CA ALA A 128 -0.75 1.27 -36.27
C ALA A 128 -0.91 -0.16 -36.81
N ALA A 129 -0.79 -1.17 -35.95
CA ALA A 129 -1.00 -2.57 -36.32
C ALA A 129 -2.42 -2.79 -36.88
N LEU A 130 -3.45 -2.25 -36.23
CA LEU A 130 -4.84 -2.34 -36.69
C LEU A 130 -5.02 -1.74 -38.09
N LEU A 131 -4.48 -0.55 -38.35
CA LEU A 131 -4.58 0.10 -39.66
C LEU A 131 -3.88 -0.71 -40.76
N VAL A 132 -2.69 -1.22 -40.47
CA VAL A 132 -1.93 -2.06 -41.40
C VAL A 132 -2.68 -3.37 -41.69
N THR A 133 -3.18 -4.05 -40.65
CA THR A 133 -3.95 -5.28 -40.81
C THR A 133 -5.25 -5.05 -41.57
N TRP A 134 -5.94 -3.94 -41.31
CA TRP A 134 -7.17 -3.58 -42.04
C TRP A 134 -6.89 -3.38 -43.54
N ALA A 135 -5.87 -2.59 -43.89
CA ALA A 135 -5.48 -2.37 -45.27
C ALA A 135 -5.03 -3.66 -45.97
N LEU A 136 -4.33 -4.56 -45.26
CA LEU A 136 -3.94 -5.88 -45.80
C LEU A 136 -5.14 -6.80 -45.98
N SER A 137 -6.12 -6.75 -45.06
CA SER A 137 -7.35 -7.54 -45.13
C SER A 137 -8.20 -7.13 -46.33
N GLU A 138 -8.42 -5.83 -46.54
CA GLU A 138 -9.21 -5.30 -47.65
C GLU A 138 -8.57 -5.66 -49.01
N LYS A 139 -7.23 -5.54 -49.10
CA LYS A 139 -6.47 -6.00 -50.27
C LYS A 139 -6.60 -7.51 -50.51
N LYS A 140 -6.60 -8.32 -49.45
CA LYS A 140 -6.75 -9.77 -49.54
C LYS A 140 -8.16 -10.15 -50.01
N GLU A 141 -9.19 -9.55 -49.43
CA GLU A 141 -10.59 -9.79 -49.77
C GLU A 141 -10.88 -9.40 -51.23
N LEU A 142 -10.39 -8.25 -51.68
CA LEU A 142 -10.52 -7.82 -53.08
C LEU A 142 -9.88 -8.85 -54.03
N ARG A 143 -8.66 -9.33 -53.72
CA ARG A 143 -7.99 -10.35 -54.54
C ARG A 143 -8.72 -11.68 -54.58
N GLU A 144 -9.35 -12.10 -53.48
CA GLU A 144 -10.15 -13.33 -53.43
C GLU A 144 -11.45 -13.19 -54.24
N LYS A 145 -12.11 -12.03 -54.21
CA LYS A 145 -13.34 -11.75 -54.96
C LYS A 145 -13.14 -11.61 -56.48
N TRP A 146 -11.95 -11.21 -56.92
CA TRP A 146 -11.61 -11.01 -58.33
C TRP A 146 -10.97 -12.25 -58.98
N ARG A 147 -11.07 -13.39 -58.31
CA ARG A 147 -10.64 -14.69 -58.80
C ARG A 147 -11.85 -15.52 -59.22
#